data_AF-M3Y0Z9-F1
#
_entry.id   AF-M3Y0Z9-F1
#
_cell.length_a   1.000
_cell.length_b   1.000
_cell.length_c   1.000
_cell.angle_alpha   90.00
_cell.angle_beta   90.00
_cell.angle_gamma   90.00
#
_symmetry.space_group_name_H-M   'P 1'
#
loop_
_entity.id
_entity.type
_entity.pdbx_description
1 polymer ?
#
loop_
_entity_poly.entity_id
_entity_poly.type
_entity_poly.pdbx_seq_one_letter_code
_entity_poly.pdbx_strand_id
1 'polypeptide(L)'
;CCKKCPAGSHVSRHCVVNHGVPLCSQCEPGTFLAHQNGQTSCQPCTACRADQEVVAACTQTSDRQCQCKTGSFYCDSPNCAENCFRCNRCTGAVIRPCNATHDTVCDSDAGADTPVVFFVCLFVLCI
;
A
#
# COMPACT_ATOMS: atom_id res chain seq x y z
N CYS A 1 34.19 7.99 16.45
CA CYS A 1 32.75 8.01 16.06
C CYS A 1 32.29 9.45 15.86
N CYS A 2 31.66 9.82 14.75
CA CYS A 2 31.14 11.18 14.50
C CYS A 2 29.71 11.36 15.02
N LYS A 3 29.27 12.61 15.21
CA LYS A 3 27.82 12.91 15.35
C LYS A 3 27.08 12.66 14.02
N LYS A 4 25.75 12.51 14.10
CA LYS A 4 24.88 12.28 12.93
C LYS A 4 24.34 13.60 12.37
N CYS A 5 24.07 13.62 11.07
CA CYS A 5 23.33 14.69 10.40
C CYS A 5 21.82 14.58 10.70
N PRO A 6 21.08 15.69 10.66
CA PRO A 6 19.62 15.69 10.82
C PRO A 6 18.91 15.04 9.62
N ALA A 7 17.61 14.77 9.77
CA ALA A 7 16.76 14.35 8.66
C ALA A 7 16.78 15.40 7.54
N GLY A 8 16.66 14.96 6.28
CA GLY A 8 16.76 15.82 5.11
C GLY A 8 18.16 16.33 4.80
N SER A 9 19.19 15.77 5.44
CA SER A 9 20.58 16.10 5.15
C SER A 9 21.47 14.86 5.20
N HIS A 10 22.51 14.88 4.36
CA HIS A 10 23.54 13.84 4.27
C HIS A 10 24.91 14.41 4.65
N VAL A 11 25.85 13.54 5.00
CA VAL A 11 27.23 13.89 5.31
C VAL A 11 27.96 14.25 4.02
N SER A 12 28.31 15.53 3.85
CA SER A 12 29.14 16.01 2.74
C SER A 12 30.62 15.99 3.09
N ARG A 13 30.98 16.10 4.37
CA ARG A 13 32.36 15.93 4.85
C ARG A 13 32.39 15.25 6.21
N HIS A 14 33.19 14.20 6.34
CA HIS A 14 33.36 13.49 7.61
C HIS A 14 34.04 14.37 8.67
N CYS A 15 33.73 14.07 9.94
CA CYS A 15 34.36 14.74 11.07
C CYS A 15 35.84 14.34 11.18
N VAL A 16 36.69 15.28 11.59
CA VAL A 16 38.14 15.05 11.74
C VAL A 16 38.50 14.51 13.12
N VAL A 17 37.70 14.88 14.15
CA VAL A 17 37.92 14.50 15.54
C VAL A 17 36.85 13.52 16.03
N ASN A 18 37.22 12.62 16.95
CA ASN A 18 36.24 11.76 17.60
C ASN A 18 35.16 12.60 18.31
N HIS A 19 33.91 12.22 18.11
CA HIS A 19 32.69 12.93 18.55
C HIS A 19 32.50 14.33 17.93
N GLY A 20 33.24 14.64 16.87
CA GLY A 20 33.07 15.86 16.09
C GLY A 20 31.76 15.90 15.28
N VAL A 21 31.37 17.10 14.88
CA VAL A 21 30.22 17.35 14.00
C VAL A 21 30.69 17.22 12.54
N PRO A 22 30.10 16.33 11.73
CA PRO A 22 30.37 16.31 10.29
C PRO A 22 29.76 17.54 9.60
N LEU A 23 30.22 17.86 8.40
CA LEU A 23 29.52 18.81 7.55
C LEU A 23 28.31 18.10 6.92
N CYS A 24 27.14 18.71 7.04
CA CYS A 24 25.89 18.18 6.51
C CYS A 24 25.38 19.09 5.38
N SER A 25 24.96 18.49 4.28
CA SER A 25 24.32 19.18 3.16
C SER A 25 22.88 18.70 2.99
N GLN A 26 21.99 19.57 2.51
CA GLN A 26 20.59 19.22 2.27
C GLN A 26 20.44 18.24 1.11
N CYS A 27 19.41 17.41 1.20
CA CYS A 27 19.03 16.50 0.11
C CYS A 27 18.57 17.27 -1.13
N GLU A 28 19.01 16.82 -2.30
CA GLU A 28 18.58 17.33 -3.59
C GLU A 28 17.10 17.04 -3.85
N PRO A 29 16.41 17.85 -4.68
CA PRO A 29 15.03 17.58 -5.08
C PRO A 29 14.88 16.17 -5.66
N GLY A 30 13.87 15.43 -5.19
CA GLY A 30 13.66 14.04 -5.58
C GLY A 30 14.45 13.02 -4.74
N THR A 31 15.07 13.45 -3.65
CA THR A 31 15.70 12.57 -2.65
C THR A 31 15.27 12.92 -1.22
N PHE A 32 15.39 11.96 -0.30
CA PHE A 32 14.99 12.10 1.08
C PHE A 32 15.89 11.31 2.05
N LEU A 33 15.91 11.74 3.32
CA LEU A 33 16.44 10.98 4.46
C LEU A 33 15.54 11.24 5.67
N ALA A 34 14.80 10.22 6.11
CA ALA A 34 13.74 10.39 7.11
C ALA A 34 14.23 10.60 8.55
N HIS A 35 15.47 10.21 8.85
CA HIS A 35 15.99 10.16 10.22
C HIS A 35 17.41 10.73 10.31
N GLN A 36 17.85 10.95 11.55
CA GLN A 36 19.25 11.28 11.81
C GLN A 36 20.15 10.16 11.32
N ASN A 37 21.12 10.52 10.49
CA ASN A 37 21.89 9.56 9.72
C ASN A 37 23.37 9.95 9.63
N GLY A 38 24.19 9.00 9.21
CA GLY A 38 25.60 9.23 8.83
C GLY A 38 25.84 8.92 7.36
N GLN A 39 24.79 9.00 6.53
CA GLN A 39 24.83 8.61 5.12
C GLN A 39 25.53 9.70 4.32
N THR A 40 26.29 9.33 3.28
CA THR A 40 27.00 10.30 2.43
C THR A 40 26.18 10.80 1.23
N SER A 41 25.00 10.24 1.00
CA SER A 41 24.04 10.63 -0.03
C SER A 41 22.58 10.45 0.43
N CYS A 42 21.64 11.14 -0.21
CA CYS A 42 20.22 10.97 0.07
C CYS A 42 19.60 9.79 -0.72
N GLN A 43 18.51 9.23 -0.20
CA GLN A 43 17.80 8.13 -0.88
C GLN A 43 16.88 8.71 -1.95
N PRO A 44 16.83 8.13 -3.16
CA PRO A 44 15.89 8.58 -4.19
C PRO A 44 14.45 8.33 -3.73
N CYS A 45 13.54 9.25 -4.05
CA CYS A 45 12.13 9.06 -3.75
C CYS A 45 11.55 7.92 -4.60
N THR A 46 10.71 7.08 -3.99
CA THR A 46 10.00 5.99 -4.67
C THR A 46 9.14 6.53 -5.81
N ALA A 47 9.10 5.85 -6.95
CA ALA A 47 8.20 6.18 -8.07
C ALA A 47 6.90 5.39 -8.01
N CYS A 48 5.77 6.10 -8.05
CA CYS A 48 4.47 5.44 -8.12
C CYS A 48 4.28 4.80 -9.50
N ARG A 49 3.76 3.57 -9.50
CA ARG A 49 3.41 2.84 -10.71
C ARG A 49 2.19 3.47 -11.40
N ALA A 50 1.94 3.11 -12.65
CA ALA A 50 0.83 3.67 -13.44
C ALA A 50 -0.57 3.33 -12.88
N ASP A 51 -0.68 2.25 -12.12
CA ASP A 51 -1.87 1.76 -11.42
C ASP A 51 -2.04 2.37 -10.02
N GLN A 52 -1.07 3.16 -9.57
CA GLN A 52 -1.08 3.87 -8.29
C GLN A 52 -1.30 5.37 -8.47
N GLU A 53 -1.65 6.03 -7.38
CA GLU A 53 -1.75 7.46 -7.24
C GLU A 53 -0.88 7.97 -6.09
N VAL A 54 -0.42 9.22 -6.21
CA VAL A 54 0.40 9.87 -5.18
C VAL A 54 -0.52 10.38 -4.08
N VAL A 55 -0.38 9.82 -2.87
CA VAL A 55 -1.15 10.28 -1.69
C VAL A 55 -0.34 11.20 -0.79
N ALA A 56 0.98 11.09 -0.82
CA ALA A 56 1.89 12.06 -0.20
C ALA A 56 3.07 12.36 -1.13
N ALA A 57 3.35 13.65 -1.34
CA ALA A 57 4.50 14.08 -2.12
C ALA A 57 5.82 13.76 -1.41
N CYS A 58 6.88 13.56 -2.19
CA CYS A 58 8.20 13.41 -1.60
C CYS A 58 8.69 14.73 -1.01
N THR A 59 9.34 14.67 0.14
CA THR A 59 10.03 15.80 0.76
C THR A 59 11.45 15.39 1.13
N GLN A 60 12.32 16.34 1.50
CA GLN A 60 13.67 15.99 1.95
C GLN A 60 13.66 15.05 3.17
N THR A 61 12.60 15.02 3.96
CA THR A 61 12.49 14.22 5.19
C THR A 61 11.51 13.06 5.08
N SER A 62 10.83 12.86 3.95
CA SER A 62 9.84 11.80 3.79
C SER A 62 9.79 11.29 2.36
N ASP A 63 9.70 9.97 2.21
CA ASP A 63 9.46 9.39 0.90
C ASP A 63 8.08 9.77 0.35
N ARG A 64 7.94 9.71 -0.98
CA ARG A 64 6.64 9.73 -1.64
C ARG A 64 5.87 8.48 -1.24
N GLN A 65 4.60 8.67 -0.87
CA GLN A 65 3.68 7.56 -0.62
C GLN A 65 2.75 7.37 -1.81
N CYS A 66 2.64 6.11 -2.24
CA CYS A 66 1.81 5.68 -3.36
C CYS A 66 0.71 4.76 -2.84
N GLN A 67 -0.50 4.91 -3.36
CA GLN A 67 -1.64 4.06 -3.04
C GLN A 67 -2.27 3.53 -4.33
N CYS A 68 -2.89 2.35 -4.29
CA CYS A 68 -3.68 1.90 -5.44
C CYS A 68 -4.83 2.86 -5.72
N LYS A 69 -5.07 3.14 -7.00
CA LYS A 69 -6.18 4.00 -7.44
C LYS A 69 -7.52 3.51 -6.88
N THR A 70 -8.42 4.46 -6.68
CA THR A 70 -9.80 4.17 -6.23
C THR A 70 -10.44 3.04 -7.04
N GLY A 71 -10.94 2.01 -6.33
CA GLY A 71 -11.52 0.81 -6.95
C GLY A 71 -10.52 -0.31 -7.21
N SER A 72 -9.29 -0.18 -6.72
CA SER A 72 -8.27 -1.23 -6.71
C SER A 72 -7.65 -1.39 -5.32
N PHE A 73 -7.14 -2.59 -5.04
CA PHE A 73 -6.44 -2.94 -3.81
C PHE A 73 -5.05 -3.51 -4.11
N TYR A 74 -4.13 -3.32 -3.19
CA TYR A 74 -2.82 -3.95 -3.19
C TYR A 74 -2.89 -5.23 -2.35
N CYS A 75 -2.34 -6.32 -2.88
CA CYS A 75 -2.25 -7.57 -2.14
C CYS A 75 -0.88 -7.66 -1.44
N ASP A 76 -0.87 -7.52 -0.11
CA ASP A 76 0.33 -7.57 0.74
C ASP A 76 0.80 -9.01 1.04
N SER A 77 0.54 -9.95 0.13
CA SER A 77 0.91 -11.35 0.29
C SER A 77 2.04 -11.70 -0.65
N PRO A 78 3.05 -12.49 -0.22
CA PRO A 78 4.15 -12.91 -1.10
C PRO A 78 3.69 -13.76 -2.29
N ASN A 79 2.46 -14.27 -2.25
CA ASN A 79 1.86 -15.06 -3.32
C ASN A 79 1.18 -14.19 -4.39
N CYS A 80 1.08 -12.88 -4.17
CA CYS A 80 0.49 -11.94 -5.11
C CYS A 80 1.57 -11.26 -5.93
N ALA A 81 1.27 -10.99 -7.20
CA ALA A 81 2.11 -10.12 -8.00
C ALA A 81 2.07 -8.69 -7.43
N GLU A 82 3.20 -7.99 -7.53
CA GLU A 82 3.40 -6.59 -7.13
C GLU A 82 2.59 -5.62 -8.00
N ASN A 83 1.26 -5.63 -7.85
CA ASN A 83 0.35 -4.89 -8.71
C ASN A 83 -0.93 -4.51 -7.95
N CYS A 84 -1.63 -3.49 -8.42
CA CYS A 84 -2.97 -3.15 -7.95
C CYS A 84 -4.02 -4.00 -8.67
N PHE A 85 -4.82 -4.73 -7.90
CA PHE A 85 -5.90 -5.57 -8.39
C PHE A 85 -7.22 -4.82 -8.28
N ARG A 86 -8.08 -4.96 -9.29
CA ARG A 86 -9.41 -4.33 -9.26
C ARG A 86 -10.26 -4.99 -8.17
N CYS A 87 -10.96 -4.16 -7.38
CA CYS A 87 -11.90 -4.65 -6.38
C CYS A 87 -13.02 -5.48 -7.03
N ASN A 88 -13.38 -6.57 -6.39
CA ASN A 88 -14.51 -7.38 -6.79
C ASN A 88 -15.83 -6.65 -6.51
N ARG A 89 -16.85 -6.93 -7.33
CA ARG A 89 -18.19 -6.34 -7.19
C ARG A 89 -19.16 -7.41 -6.74
N CYS A 90 -19.88 -7.14 -5.66
CA CYS A 90 -20.92 -8.04 -5.17
C CYS A 90 -22.22 -7.84 -5.96
N THR A 91 -22.89 -8.94 -6.28
CA THR A 91 -24.26 -8.94 -6.79
C THR A 91 -25.29 -8.79 -5.66
N GLY A 92 -24.94 -9.20 -4.45
CA GLY A 92 -25.75 -9.09 -3.22
C GLY A 92 -25.16 -8.13 -2.20
N ALA A 93 -25.27 -8.47 -0.92
CA ALA A 93 -24.76 -7.64 0.18
C ALA A 93 -23.22 -7.61 0.24
N VAL A 94 -22.68 -6.45 0.60
CA VAL A 94 -21.25 -6.26 0.85
C VAL A 94 -21.02 -6.39 2.35
N ILE A 95 -20.33 -7.47 2.77
CA ILE A 95 -19.95 -7.68 4.17
C ILE A 95 -18.79 -6.75 4.54
N ARG A 96 -17.80 -6.65 3.66
CA ARG A 96 -16.64 -5.77 3.85
C ARG A 96 -16.35 -5.01 2.55
N PRO A 97 -16.33 -3.67 2.58
CA PRO A 97 -16.00 -2.89 1.39
C PRO A 97 -14.53 -3.09 1.02
N CYS A 98 -14.20 -2.86 -0.25
CA CYS A 98 -12.83 -2.79 -0.70
C CYS A 98 -12.10 -1.57 -0.12
N ASN A 99 -10.79 -1.71 0.11
CA ASN A 99 -9.88 -0.61 0.39
C ASN A 99 -8.56 -0.83 -0.37
N ALA A 100 -7.64 0.12 -0.35
CA ALA A 100 -6.36 0.02 -1.03
C ALA A 100 -5.46 -1.13 -0.56
N THR A 101 -5.80 -1.84 0.53
CA THR A 101 -5.04 -2.99 1.05
C THR A 101 -5.81 -4.31 1.06
N HIS A 102 -7.11 -4.31 0.70
CA HIS A 102 -7.91 -5.52 0.71
C HIS A 102 -9.11 -5.44 -0.22
N ASP A 103 -9.48 -6.59 -0.78
CA ASP A 103 -10.63 -6.73 -1.65
C ASP A 103 -11.98 -6.66 -0.89
N THR A 104 -13.05 -6.43 -1.66
CA THR A 104 -14.44 -6.54 -1.22
C THR A 104 -14.74 -7.98 -0.79
N VAL A 105 -15.41 -8.14 0.34
CA VAL A 105 -15.99 -9.43 0.76
C VAL A 105 -17.49 -9.36 0.57
N CYS A 106 -18.01 -10.26 -0.26
CA CYS A 106 -19.43 -10.38 -0.55
C CYS A 106 -20.09 -11.39 0.39
N ASP A 107 -21.36 -11.16 0.67
CA ASP A 107 -22.22 -12.15 1.30
C ASP A 107 -22.52 -13.26 0.30
N SER A 108 -22.08 -14.47 0.60
CA SER A 108 -22.18 -15.63 -0.30
C SER A 108 -23.51 -16.36 -0.18
N ASP A 109 -24.62 -15.62 -0.10
CA ASP A 109 -26.00 -16.15 -0.12
C ASP A 109 -26.86 -15.48 -1.20
N ALA A 110 -26.31 -15.39 -2.41
CA ALA A 110 -27.07 -15.03 -3.60
C ALA A 110 -26.72 -15.97 -4.77
N GLY A 111 -27.21 -17.22 -4.68
CA GLY A 111 -27.38 -18.03 -5.89
C GLY A 111 -27.08 -19.52 -5.82
N ALA A 112 -27.55 -20.25 -4.81
CA ALA A 112 -27.78 -21.69 -4.94
C ALA A 112 -28.92 -22.25 -4.05
N ASP A 113 -29.89 -21.42 -3.65
CA ASP A 113 -31.17 -21.96 -3.17
C ASP A 113 -32.00 -22.37 -4.38
N THR A 114 -31.73 -23.58 -4.86
CA THR A 114 -32.69 -24.28 -5.70
C THR A 114 -34.00 -24.39 -4.91
N PRO A 115 -35.14 -23.92 -5.45
CA PRO A 115 -36.40 -24.07 -4.75
C PRO A 115 -36.73 -25.56 -4.68
N VAL A 116 -36.71 -26.13 -3.48
CA VAL A 116 -37.18 -27.50 -3.15
C VAL A 116 -38.70 -27.68 -3.40
N VAL A 117 -39.31 -26.75 -4.13
CA VAL A 117 -40.74 -26.65 -4.47
C VAL A 117 -41.19 -27.75 -5.45
N PHE A 118 -40.28 -28.56 -6.00
CA PHE A 118 -40.65 -29.66 -6.90
C PHE A 118 -40.96 -31.00 -6.23
N PHE A 119 -40.69 -31.21 -4.93
CA PHE A 119 -40.94 -32.52 -4.29
C PHE A 119 -42.28 -32.65 -3.56
N VAL A 120 -43.10 -31.60 -3.48
CA VAL A 120 -44.41 -31.66 -2.78
C VAL A 120 -45.58 -32.02 -3.72
N CYS A 121 -45.36 -32.12 -5.04
CA CYS A 121 -46.44 -32.29 -6.02
C CYS A 121 -46.61 -33.70 -6.64
N LEU A 122 -45.94 -34.75 -6.16
CA LEU A 122 -46.02 -36.10 -6.79
C LEU A 122 -46.66 -37.24 -5.98
N PHE A 123 -47.13 -37.02 -4.74
CA PHE A 123 -47.81 -38.10 -3.99
C PHE A 123 -49.17 -37.71 -3.38
N VAL A 124 -49.82 -36.63 -3.86
CA VAL A 124 -51.18 -36.23 -3.41
C VAL A 124 -52.19 -36.11 -4.57
N LEU A 125 -52.12 -37.02 -5.55
CA LEU A 125 -53.13 -37.32 -6.58
C LEU A 125 -52.89 -38.80 -6.94
N CYS A 126 -53.77 -39.78 -6.81
CA CYS A 126 -55.20 -39.86 -6.65
C CYS A 126 -55.54 -41.21 -5.96
N ILE A 127 -56.76 -41.25 -5.44
CA ILE A 127 -57.59 -42.41 -5.10
C ILE A 127 -57.38 -43.61 -6.04
#